data_AF-A0A0Q0PD60-F1
#
_entry.id   AF-A0A0Q0PD60-F1
#
_cell.length_a   1.000
_cell.length_b   1.000
_cell.length_c   1.000
_cell.angle_alpha   90.00
_cell.angle_beta   90.00
_cell.angle_gamma   90.00
#
_symmetry.space_group_name_H-M   'P 1'
#
loop_
_entity.id
_entity.type
_entity.pdbx_description
1 polymer ?
#
loop_
_entity_poly.entity_id
_entity_poly.type
_entity_poly.pdbx_seq_one_letter_code
_entity_poly.pdbx_strand_id
1 'polypeptide(L)'
;MMNKRHKNVAIKPLRGLLPLAVLIAASLTLFSQPSTAASAHVKSSVNRSETPDTGAEKLLLPYVFSTDSMGVNIGLGAMVSGYYQEQMTVGGTVYGGDVSYGVGGGVWNYKLPKTERFYLSLVGFMGYYPQQKAYASSGDGYTPPGTPLPGSNDSSTEQFLQADGSSNWWDIKLEYALPIGATKDKGRVTYELTGGLLTS
;
A
#
# COMPACT_ATOMS: atom_id res chain seq x y z
N MET A 1 33.81 -52.16 -23.59
CA MET A 1 33.70 -50.85 -22.92
C MET A 1 32.87 -49.91 -23.78
N MET A 2 31.98 -49.16 -23.14
CA MET A 2 30.70 -48.71 -23.67
C MET A 2 30.76 -47.29 -24.25
N ASN A 3 30.26 -47.13 -25.48
CA ASN A 3 30.22 -45.89 -26.26
C ASN A 3 29.12 -44.95 -25.72
N LYS A 4 29.49 -43.81 -25.10
CA LYS A 4 28.53 -42.82 -24.58
C LYS A 4 28.09 -41.87 -25.70
N ARG A 5 26.84 -42.03 -26.14
CA ARG A 5 26.14 -41.07 -27.03
C ARG A 5 25.91 -39.74 -26.31
N HIS A 6 26.38 -38.64 -26.89
CA HIS A 6 25.97 -37.29 -26.51
C HIS A 6 24.49 -37.10 -26.87
N LYS A 7 23.66 -36.76 -25.88
CA LYS A 7 22.27 -36.33 -26.10
C LYS A 7 22.27 -34.81 -26.31
N ASN A 8 21.83 -34.37 -27.49
CA ASN A 8 21.51 -32.96 -27.75
C ASN A 8 20.32 -32.54 -26.89
N VAL A 9 20.52 -31.53 -26.04
CA VAL A 9 19.45 -30.88 -25.27
C VAL A 9 18.84 -29.80 -26.17
N ALA A 10 17.61 -30.02 -26.61
CA ALA A 10 16.84 -29.04 -27.37
C ALA A 10 16.42 -27.86 -26.45
N ILE A 11 16.88 -26.66 -26.76
CA ILE A 11 16.42 -25.42 -26.12
C ILE A 11 15.05 -25.08 -26.70
N LYS A 12 14.00 -25.25 -25.89
CA LYS A 12 12.62 -24.93 -26.26
C LYS A 12 12.42 -23.40 -26.19
N PRO A 13 11.86 -22.72 -27.21
CA PRO A 13 11.80 -21.27 -27.22
C PRO A 13 10.69 -20.76 -26.27
N LEU A 14 11.06 -19.76 -25.46
CA LEU A 14 10.25 -19.04 -24.48
C LEU A 14 9.19 -18.14 -25.17
N ARG A 15 8.18 -18.73 -25.80
CA ARG A 15 7.14 -18.01 -26.57
C ARG A 15 5.85 -17.69 -25.79
N GLY A 16 5.76 -18.06 -24.51
CA GLY A 16 4.53 -17.94 -23.70
C GLY A 16 4.45 -16.76 -22.72
N LEU A 17 5.53 -16.02 -22.48
CA LEU A 17 5.58 -14.97 -21.43
C LEU A 17 5.18 -13.57 -21.94
N LEU A 18 5.30 -13.30 -23.24
CA LEU A 18 4.93 -12.02 -23.83
C LEU A 18 3.43 -11.67 -23.72
N PRO A 19 2.47 -12.58 -24.01
CA PRO A 19 1.05 -12.22 -23.98
C PRO A 19 0.52 -12.02 -22.55
N LEU A 20 1.12 -12.69 -21.55
CA LEU A 20 0.74 -12.54 -20.14
C LEU A 20 1.19 -11.18 -19.59
N ALA A 21 2.39 -10.71 -19.96
CA ALA A 21 2.88 -9.40 -19.57
C ALA A 21 2.05 -8.25 -20.18
N VAL A 22 1.55 -8.42 -21.41
CA VAL A 22 0.67 -7.44 -22.07
C VAL A 22 -0.72 -7.39 -21.43
N LEU A 23 -1.26 -8.53 -20.97
CA LEU A 23 -2.53 -8.59 -20.24
C LEU A 23 -2.45 -7.96 -18.84
N ILE A 24 -1.31 -8.08 -18.15
CA ILE A 24 -1.07 -7.40 -16.87
C ILE A 24 -0.92 -5.89 -17.10
N ALA A 25 -0.22 -5.46 -18.15
CA ALA A 25 -0.09 -4.04 -18.47
C ALA A 25 -1.42 -3.39 -18.89
N ALA A 26 -2.30 -4.13 -19.60
CA ALA A 26 -3.59 -3.63 -20.07
C ALA A 26 -4.69 -3.58 -18.97
N SER A 27 -4.51 -4.30 -17.86
CA SER A 27 -5.44 -4.22 -16.71
C SER A 27 -5.13 -3.07 -15.77
N LEU A 28 -3.91 -2.51 -15.82
CA LEU A 28 -3.53 -1.32 -15.04
C LEU A 28 -4.09 0.01 -15.60
N THR A 29 -4.60 0.05 -16.83
CA THR A 29 -4.94 1.31 -17.52
C THR A 29 -6.37 1.80 -17.35
N LEU A 30 -7.25 1.07 -16.66
CA LEU A 30 -8.70 1.36 -16.71
C LEU A 30 -9.30 2.11 -15.50
N PHE A 31 -8.52 2.49 -14.48
CA PHE A 31 -9.06 3.27 -13.34
C PHE A 31 -8.08 4.30 -12.75
N SER A 32 -7.44 5.13 -13.58
CA SER A 32 -6.71 6.30 -13.06
C SER A 32 -7.69 7.47 -12.83
N GLN A 33 -8.27 7.54 -11.64
CA GLN A 33 -8.83 8.80 -11.14
C GLN A 33 -7.68 9.81 -10.95
N PRO A 34 -7.89 11.12 -11.21
CA PRO A 34 -6.87 12.12 -10.96
C PRO A 34 -6.63 12.24 -9.45
N SER A 35 -5.56 11.60 -8.97
CA SER A 35 -5.11 11.74 -7.59
C SER A 35 -4.74 13.20 -7.32
N THR A 36 -5.33 13.77 -6.27
CA THR A 36 -4.86 15.01 -5.64
C THR A 36 -3.36 14.92 -5.43
N ALA A 37 -2.62 16.00 -5.69
CA ALA A 37 -1.15 16.04 -5.62
C ALA A 37 -0.63 15.26 -4.40
N ALA A 38 0.07 14.15 -4.67
CA ALA A 38 0.54 13.27 -3.62
C ALA A 38 1.40 14.07 -2.62
N SER A 39 1.12 13.90 -1.33
CA SER A 39 1.90 14.55 -0.28
C SER A 39 3.39 14.25 -0.47
N ALA A 40 4.19 15.31 -0.60
CA ALA A 40 5.62 15.20 -0.79
C ALA A 40 6.27 14.89 0.56
N HIS A 41 6.91 13.72 0.67
CA HIS A 41 7.64 13.35 1.89
C HIS A 41 9.13 13.60 1.71
N VAL A 42 9.72 14.34 2.67
CA VAL A 42 11.17 14.51 2.74
C VAL A 42 11.81 13.13 2.94
N LYS A 43 12.66 12.73 1.99
CA LYS A 43 13.42 11.49 2.09
C LYS A 43 14.53 11.71 3.10
N SER A 44 14.42 11.06 4.25
CA SER A 44 15.37 11.17 5.34
C SER A 44 15.89 9.81 5.79
N SER A 45 17.11 9.78 6.32
CA SER A 45 17.56 8.73 7.23
C SER A 45 17.86 9.37 8.58
N VAL A 46 17.73 8.58 9.64
CA VAL A 46 18.02 8.99 11.00
C VAL A 46 19.10 8.09 11.53
N ASN A 47 20.20 8.67 11.99
CA ASN A 47 21.26 7.97 12.70
C ASN A 47 21.20 8.40 14.17
N ARG A 48 21.22 7.43 15.09
CA ARG A 48 21.17 7.70 16.53
C ARG A 48 22.48 7.29 17.17
N SER A 49 23.11 8.18 17.93
CA SER A 49 24.35 7.88 18.62
C SER A 49 24.23 6.75 19.66
N GLU A 50 23.03 6.52 20.20
CA GLU A 50 22.77 5.47 21.20
C GLU A 50 22.66 4.07 20.57
N THR A 51 22.32 4.01 19.28
CA THR A 51 22.22 2.77 18.50
C THR A 51 23.00 2.96 17.20
N PRO A 52 24.35 2.94 17.26
CA PRO A 52 25.21 3.17 16.10
C PRO A 52 25.14 2.05 15.06
N ASP A 53 24.50 0.91 15.39
CA ASP A 53 24.23 -0.16 14.43
C ASP A 53 22.94 0.16 13.65
N THR A 54 23.11 0.56 12.39
CA THR A 54 22.05 0.85 11.39
C THR A 54 21.36 -0.44 10.92
N GLY A 55 20.98 -1.30 11.87
CA GLY A 55 20.26 -2.53 11.63
C GLY A 55 18.83 -2.29 11.16
N ALA A 56 18.24 -3.30 10.52
CA ALA A 56 16.84 -3.25 10.13
C ALA A 56 15.93 -3.16 11.37
N GLU A 57 15.17 -2.09 11.49
CA GLU A 57 14.17 -1.91 12.55
C GLU A 57 12.96 -2.77 12.22
N LYS A 58 12.50 -3.58 13.19
CA LYS A 58 11.38 -4.50 13.01
C LYS A 58 10.31 -4.18 14.04
N LEU A 59 9.07 -4.05 13.58
CA LEU A 59 7.91 -3.91 14.45
C LEU A 59 6.90 -5.00 14.12
N LEU A 60 6.42 -5.68 15.15
CA LEU A 60 5.30 -6.60 15.09
C LEU A 60 4.24 -6.09 16.06
N LEU A 61 3.04 -5.84 15.57
CA LEU A 61 1.96 -5.23 16.34
C LEU A 61 0.68 -6.04 16.19
N PRO A 62 0.29 -6.83 17.21
CA PRO A 62 -1.06 -7.35 17.30
C PRO A 62 -2.03 -6.23 17.69
N TYR A 63 -3.24 -6.26 17.13
CA TYR A 63 -4.28 -5.28 17.43
C TYR A 63 -5.67 -5.90 17.37
N VAL A 64 -6.64 -5.23 17.99
CA VAL A 64 -8.06 -5.59 17.99
C VAL A 64 -8.86 -4.33 17.75
N PHE A 65 -9.93 -4.43 16.96
CA PHE A 65 -10.79 -3.30 16.68
C PHE A 65 -12.22 -3.77 16.40
N SER A 66 -13.19 -2.86 16.52
CA SER A 66 -14.59 -3.13 16.23
C SER A 66 -15.21 -1.95 15.50
N THR A 67 -15.95 -2.22 14.43
CA THR A 67 -16.72 -1.20 13.70
C THR A 67 -18.08 -1.74 13.30
N ASP A 68 -19.04 -0.85 13.06
CA ASP A 68 -20.40 -1.21 12.64
C ASP A 68 -20.43 -2.03 11.34
N SER A 69 -19.51 -1.76 10.41
CA SER A 69 -19.47 -2.43 9.10
C SER A 69 -18.69 -3.73 9.08
N MET A 70 -17.86 -3.98 10.10
CA MET A 70 -16.89 -5.09 10.13
C MET A 70 -17.09 -6.03 11.32
N GLY A 71 -17.87 -5.64 12.33
CA GLY A 71 -17.93 -6.34 13.60
C GLY A 71 -16.59 -6.30 14.33
N VAL A 72 -16.39 -7.23 15.27
CA VAL A 72 -15.14 -7.37 16.03
C VAL A 72 -14.11 -8.12 15.19
N ASN A 73 -12.90 -7.56 15.09
CA ASN A 73 -11.79 -8.13 14.33
C ASN A 73 -10.51 -8.15 15.16
N ILE A 74 -9.69 -9.18 14.94
CA ILE A 74 -8.32 -9.28 15.42
C ILE A 74 -7.35 -9.20 14.24
N GLY A 75 -6.24 -8.50 14.43
CA GLY A 75 -5.26 -8.29 13.39
C GLY A 75 -3.82 -8.35 13.88
N LEU A 76 -2.93 -8.51 12.91
CA LEU A 76 -1.49 -8.52 13.11
C LEU A 76 -0.83 -7.72 11.99
N GLY A 77 -0.08 -6.71 12.37
CA GLY A 77 0.75 -5.89 11.48
C GLY A 77 2.23 -6.19 11.72
N ALA A 78 3.01 -6.22 10.65
CA ALA A 78 4.46 -6.31 10.71
C ALA A 78 5.09 -5.32 9.75
N MET A 79 6.17 -4.68 10.17
CA MET A 79 6.97 -3.81 9.30
C MET A 79 8.45 -3.95 9.59
N VAL A 80 9.25 -3.75 8.55
CA VAL A 80 10.70 -3.72 8.60
C VAL A 80 11.19 -2.48 7.86
N SER A 81 11.94 -1.62 8.55
CA SER A 81 12.54 -0.40 8.02
C SER A 81 14.06 -0.54 7.97
N GLY A 82 14.70 0.05 6.96
CA GLY A 82 16.15 0.00 6.80
C GLY A 82 16.71 -1.31 6.23
N TYR A 83 15.85 -2.28 5.89
CA TYR A 83 16.28 -3.52 5.21
C TYR A 83 16.66 -3.21 3.75
N TYR A 84 17.84 -3.63 3.29
CA TYR A 84 18.44 -3.33 1.96
C TYR A 84 18.76 -1.85 1.68
N GLN A 85 17.90 -0.91 2.07
CA GLN A 85 18.15 0.52 1.99
C GLN A 85 17.65 1.21 3.26
N GLU A 86 18.45 2.10 3.85
CA GLU A 86 18.13 2.81 5.11
C GLU A 86 16.74 3.49 5.09
N GLN A 87 16.38 4.12 3.97
CA GLN A 87 15.09 4.79 3.82
C GLN A 87 13.91 3.85 3.49
N MET A 88 14.18 2.61 3.05
CA MET A 88 13.12 1.71 2.60
C MET A 88 12.40 1.10 3.79
N THR A 89 11.08 1.03 3.70
CA THR A 89 10.25 0.28 4.64
C THR A 89 9.40 -0.72 3.86
N VAL A 90 9.29 -1.94 4.37
CA VAL A 90 8.38 -2.96 3.85
C VAL A 90 7.48 -3.37 5.00
N GLY A 91 6.19 -3.47 4.75
CA GLY A 91 5.25 -3.80 5.80
C GLY A 91 3.95 -4.35 5.26
N GLY A 92 3.21 -4.99 6.14
CA GLY A 92 1.93 -5.56 5.82
C GLY A 92 1.12 -5.84 7.06
N THR A 93 -0.16 -6.04 6.87
CA THR A 93 -1.10 -6.37 7.92
C THR A 93 -2.15 -7.32 7.40
N VAL A 94 -2.61 -8.19 8.28
CA VAL A 94 -3.80 -9.01 8.08
C VAL A 94 -4.74 -8.82 9.26
N TYR A 95 -6.04 -8.89 9.02
CA TYR A 95 -7.04 -8.99 10.08
C TYR A 95 -8.20 -9.89 9.64
N GLY A 96 -8.93 -10.40 10.63
CA GLY A 96 -10.15 -11.16 10.42
C GLY A 96 -11.04 -11.18 11.65
N GLY A 97 -12.32 -11.38 11.39
CA GLY A 97 -13.39 -11.55 12.38
C GLY A 97 -14.48 -12.45 11.82
N ASP A 98 -15.62 -12.49 12.50
CA ASP A 98 -16.73 -13.39 12.14
C ASP A 98 -17.32 -13.10 10.75
N VAL A 99 -17.26 -11.84 10.32
CA VAL A 99 -17.96 -11.37 9.11
C VAL A 99 -17.07 -10.61 8.12
N SER A 100 -15.87 -10.17 8.53
CA SER A 100 -14.95 -9.40 7.68
C SER A 100 -13.52 -9.90 7.77
N TYR A 101 -12.75 -9.66 6.70
CA TYR A 101 -11.32 -9.95 6.67
C TYR A 101 -10.63 -8.99 5.71
N GLY A 102 -9.33 -8.80 5.93
CA GLY A 102 -8.54 -7.95 5.06
C GLY A 102 -7.04 -8.22 5.16
N VAL A 103 -6.35 -7.91 4.07
CA VAL A 103 -4.91 -7.98 3.95
C VAL A 103 -4.42 -6.75 3.22
N GLY A 104 -3.37 -6.14 3.75
CA GLY A 104 -2.73 -4.99 3.12
C GLY A 104 -1.23 -5.07 3.28
N GLY A 105 -0.53 -4.33 2.43
CA GLY A 105 0.90 -4.23 2.53
C GLY A 105 1.50 -3.37 1.45
N GLY A 106 2.77 -3.08 1.62
CA GLY A 106 3.47 -2.20 0.71
C GLY A 106 4.96 -2.13 0.96
N VAL A 107 5.58 -1.42 0.03
CA VAL A 107 6.96 -0.98 0.06
C VAL A 107 6.94 0.53 -0.04
N TRP A 108 7.65 1.21 0.86
CA TRP A 108 7.77 2.66 0.89
C TRP A 108 9.22 3.07 0.63
N ASN A 109 9.38 4.15 -0.14
CA ASN A 109 10.66 4.83 -0.38
C ASN A 109 11.78 3.95 -0.99
N TYR A 110 11.45 2.99 -1.85
CA TYR A 110 12.44 2.22 -2.58
C TYR A 110 13.19 3.09 -3.59
N LYS A 111 14.50 3.30 -3.40
CA LYS A 111 15.34 4.02 -4.36
C LYS A 111 15.54 3.15 -5.60
N LEU A 112 15.19 3.67 -6.77
CA LEU A 112 15.35 2.92 -8.02
C LEU A 112 16.84 2.65 -8.31
N PRO A 113 17.20 1.42 -8.74
CA PRO A 113 18.58 1.10 -9.10
C PRO A 113 19.14 2.05 -10.16
N LYS A 114 20.42 2.41 -10.06
CA LYS A 114 21.11 3.35 -10.97
C LYS A 114 20.53 4.78 -10.97
N THR A 115 19.75 5.13 -9.95
CA THR A 115 19.28 6.50 -9.72
C THR A 115 19.63 6.97 -8.31
N GLU A 116 19.84 8.27 -8.14
CA GLU A 116 20.14 8.86 -6.83
C GLU A 116 18.96 9.65 -6.24
N ARG A 117 17.89 9.86 -7.01
CA ARG A 117 16.84 10.83 -6.69
C ARG A 117 15.42 10.30 -6.91
N PHE A 118 15.25 9.13 -7.53
CA PHE A 118 13.94 8.54 -7.76
C PHE A 118 13.60 7.50 -6.69
N TYR A 119 12.43 7.67 -6.11
CA TYR A 119 11.91 6.81 -5.06
C TYR A 119 10.52 6.30 -5.44
N LEU A 120 10.31 5.00 -5.32
CA LEU A 120 9.06 4.33 -5.58
C LEU A 120 8.43 3.88 -4.25
N SER A 121 7.14 4.13 -4.10
CA SER A 121 6.32 3.49 -3.07
C SER A 121 5.14 2.80 -3.76
N LEU A 122 4.84 1.58 -3.32
CA LEU A 122 3.71 0.78 -3.77
C LEU A 122 3.03 0.22 -2.52
N VAL A 123 1.76 0.54 -2.35
CA VAL A 123 0.95 0.00 -1.25
C VAL A 123 -0.39 -0.44 -1.81
N GLY A 124 -0.95 -1.49 -1.22
CA GLY A 124 -2.29 -1.93 -1.57
C GLY A 124 -2.99 -2.57 -0.39
N PHE A 125 -4.30 -2.67 -0.54
CA PHE A 125 -5.18 -3.27 0.44
C PHE A 125 -6.29 -4.03 -0.27
N MET A 126 -6.65 -5.17 0.27
CA MET A 126 -7.77 -5.99 -0.16
C MET A 126 -8.58 -6.38 1.07
N GLY A 127 -9.89 -6.19 1.03
CA GLY A 127 -10.74 -6.56 2.16
C GLY A 127 -12.18 -6.83 1.74
N TYR A 128 -12.84 -7.68 2.52
CA TYR A 128 -14.26 -7.98 2.38
C TYR A 128 -15.03 -7.35 3.53
N TYR A 129 -16.09 -6.62 3.17
CA TYR A 129 -16.92 -5.84 4.07
C TYR A 129 -18.38 -6.22 3.85
N PRO A 130 -19.01 -6.95 4.77
CA PRO A 130 -20.37 -7.49 4.61
C PRO A 130 -21.46 -6.44 4.80
N GLN A 131 -21.15 -5.33 5.48
CA GLN A 131 -22.13 -4.35 5.94
C GLN A 131 -21.73 -2.92 5.54
N GLN A 132 -21.48 -2.69 4.25
CA GLN A 132 -21.22 -1.34 3.75
C GLN A 132 -22.53 -0.56 3.71
N LYS A 133 -22.55 0.60 4.37
CA LYS A 133 -23.70 1.49 4.42
C LYS A 133 -23.45 2.70 3.51
N ALA A 134 -24.39 2.99 2.61
CA ALA A 134 -24.38 4.18 1.77
C ALA A 134 -25.62 5.04 2.06
N TYR A 135 -25.40 6.27 2.52
CA TYR A 135 -26.44 7.27 2.76
C TYR A 135 -26.76 8.01 1.45
N ALA A 136 -27.31 7.28 0.49
CA ALA A 136 -27.67 7.80 -0.82
C ALA A 136 -29.05 7.30 -1.22
N SER A 137 -29.82 8.14 -1.93
CA SER A 137 -31.03 7.70 -2.60
C SER A 137 -30.65 6.83 -3.79
N SER A 138 -31.26 5.64 -3.91
CA SER A 138 -31.15 4.83 -5.13
C SER A 138 -31.83 5.55 -6.29
N GLY A 139 -31.17 5.65 -7.44
CA GLY A 139 -31.73 6.28 -8.65
C GLY A 139 -33.01 5.61 -9.17
N ASP A 140 -33.18 4.31 -8.88
CA ASP A 140 -34.32 3.49 -9.31
C ASP A 140 -35.30 3.14 -8.18
N GLY A 141 -35.03 3.56 -6.94
CA GLY A 141 -35.88 3.23 -5.80
C GLY A 141 -36.94 4.28 -5.53
N TYR A 142 -38.19 3.87 -5.57
CA TYR A 142 -39.32 4.70 -5.17
C TYR A 142 -39.16 5.11 -3.70
N THR A 143 -38.97 6.41 -3.45
CA THR A 143 -39.05 6.99 -2.10
C THR A 143 -40.50 7.43 -1.87
N PRO A 144 -41.24 6.81 -0.94
CA PRO A 144 -42.63 7.17 -0.69
C PRO A 144 -42.80 8.66 -0.32
N PRO A 145 -43.91 9.30 -0.71
CA PRO A 145 -44.23 10.65 -0.27
C PRO A 145 -44.26 10.72 1.26
N GLY A 146 -43.53 11.67 1.84
CA GLY A 146 -43.43 11.85 3.29
C GLY A 146 -42.32 11.07 3.98
N THR A 147 -41.54 10.24 3.27
CA THR A 147 -40.29 9.70 3.82
C THR A 147 -39.13 10.65 3.53
N PRO A 148 -38.35 11.07 4.54
CA PRO A 148 -37.18 11.92 4.33
C PRO A 148 -36.18 11.28 3.37
N LEU A 149 -35.58 12.05 2.47
CA LEU A 149 -34.53 11.54 1.58
C LEU A 149 -33.25 11.27 2.39
N PRO A 150 -32.53 10.15 2.17
CA PRO A 150 -31.21 9.92 2.78
C PRO A 150 -30.28 11.12 2.54
N GLY A 151 -29.78 11.73 3.61
CA GLY A 151 -28.93 12.92 3.54
C GLY A 151 -29.66 14.29 3.52
N SER A 152 -30.99 14.31 3.66
CA SER A 152 -31.77 15.55 3.87
C SER A 152 -31.80 15.98 5.35
N ASN A 153 -32.22 17.22 5.63
CA ASN A 153 -32.31 17.77 6.98
C ASN A 153 -33.26 17.00 7.91
N ASP A 154 -34.23 16.28 7.34
CA ASP A 154 -35.22 15.49 8.08
C ASP A 154 -34.85 13.99 8.13
N SER A 155 -33.66 13.60 7.67
CA SER A 155 -33.23 12.21 7.59
C SER A 155 -32.68 11.66 8.91
N SER A 156 -32.63 10.32 9.01
CA SER A 156 -32.16 9.57 10.18
C SER A 156 -30.99 8.64 9.87
N THR A 157 -30.31 8.16 10.92
CA THR A 157 -29.15 7.25 10.82
C THR A 157 -29.49 5.88 10.24
N GLU A 158 -30.76 5.53 10.22
CA GLU A 158 -31.29 4.25 9.74
C GLU A 158 -31.62 4.26 8.24
N GLN A 159 -31.61 5.44 7.61
CA GLN A 159 -31.89 5.60 6.18
C GLN A 159 -30.61 5.44 5.35
N PHE A 160 -30.17 4.19 5.20
CA PHE A 160 -29.03 3.80 4.35
C PHE A 160 -29.38 2.62 3.45
N LEU A 161 -28.64 2.52 2.34
CA LEU A 161 -28.55 1.30 1.54
C LEU A 161 -27.43 0.43 2.12
N GLN A 162 -27.69 -0.86 2.31
CA GLN A 162 -26.70 -1.82 2.80
C GLN A 162 -26.38 -2.83 1.71
N ALA A 163 -25.09 -3.04 1.46
CA ALA A 163 -24.59 -4.07 0.57
C ALA A 163 -23.34 -4.71 1.15
N ASP A 164 -23.09 -5.97 0.75
CA ASP A 164 -21.80 -6.60 0.94
C ASP A 164 -20.89 -6.31 -0.24
N GLY A 165 -19.59 -6.20 0.01
CA GLY A 165 -18.67 -5.80 -1.03
C GLY A 165 -17.22 -6.05 -0.68
N SER A 166 -16.44 -6.35 -1.72
CA SER A 166 -14.98 -6.31 -1.63
C SER A 166 -14.49 -4.91 -1.97
N SER A 167 -13.60 -4.37 -1.15
CA SER A 167 -12.89 -3.12 -1.46
C SER A 167 -11.40 -3.40 -1.58
N ASN A 168 -10.90 -3.22 -2.80
CA ASN A 168 -9.51 -3.44 -3.15
C ASN A 168 -8.97 -2.17 -3.79
N TRP A 169 -7.85 -1.68 -3.28
CA TRP A 169 -7.19 -0.51 -3.82
C TRP A 169 -5.67 -0.68 -3.78
N TRP A 170 -5.00 0.06 -4.64
CA TRP A 170 -3.55 0.12 -4.68
C TRP A 170 -3.14 1.54 -5.07
N ASP A 171 -2.01 1.97 -4.53
CA ASP A 171 -1.43 3.29 -4.76
C ASP A 171 0.03 3.10 -5.17
N ILE A 172 0.42 3.76 -6.26
CA ILE A 172 1.80 3.86 -6.73
C ILE A 172 2.22 5.32 -6.69
N LYS A 173 3.28 5.58 -5.94
CA LYS A 173 3.89 6.89 -5.84
C LYS A 173 5.33 6.86 -6.32
N LEU A 174 5.62 7.67 -7.33
CA LEU A 174 6.97 7.96 -7.81
C LEU A 174 7.36 9.38 -7.38
N GLU A 175 8.44 9.52 -6.62
CA GLU A 175 8.93 10.79 -6.11
C GLU A 175 10.32 11.09 -6.65
N TYR A 176 10.56 12.35 -7.01
CA TYR A 176 11.87 12.86 -7.43
C TYR A 176 12.39 13.92 -6.44
N ALA A 177 13.56 13.67 -5.85
CA ALA A 177 14.21 14.62 -4.95
C ALA A 177 14.94 15.72 -5.73
N LEU A 178 14.40 16.94 -5.71
CA LEU A 178 14.96 18.09 -6.40
C LEU A 178 16.40 18.39 -5.93
N PRO A 179 17.32 18.78 -6.84
CA PRO A 179 18.70 19.12 -6.53
C PRO A 179 18.85 20.54 -5.97
N ILE A 180 18.04 20.87 -4.95
CA ILE A 180 18.03 22.19 -4.29
C ILE A 180 17.96 22.01 -2.78
N GLY A 181 18.38 23.03 -2.03
CA GLY A 181 18.35 23.00 -0.56
C GLY A 181 19.15 21.84 0.05
N ALA A 182 18.58 21.20 1.06
CA ALA A 182 19.21 20.08 1.79
C ALA A 182 19.48 18.83 0.93
N THR A 183 18.88 18.75 -0.27
CA THR A 183 19.09 17.66 -1.23
C THR A 183 19.89 18.09 -2.47
N LYS A 184 20.66 19.19 -2.38
CA LYS A 184 21.51 19.68 -3.49
C LYS A 184 22.46 18.61 -3.99
N ASP A 185 23.21 17.97 -3.10
CA ASP A 185 24.23 16.99 -3.48
C ASP A 185 23.71 15.55 -3.47
N LYS A 186 22.84 15.21 -2.52
CA LYS A 186 22.26 13.87 -2.35
C LYS A 186 20.73 13.92 -2.43
N GLY A 187 20.09 12.90 -3.00
CA GLY A 187 18.62 12.83 -3.07
C GLY A 187 17.92 12.50 -1.74
N ARG A 188 18.64 12.55 -0.62
CA ARG A 188 18.17 12.21 0.73
C ARG A 188 18.87 13.11 1.74
N VAL A 189 18.17 13.47 2.81
CA VAL A 189 18.73 14.16 3.99
C VAL A 189 19.13 13.10 5.02
N THR A 190 20.26 13.28 5.70
CA THR A 190 20.63 12.45 6.87
C THR A 190 20.50 13.33 8.10
N TYR A 191 19.82 12.85 9.12
CA TYR A 191 19.74 13.50 10.43
C TYR A 191 20.53 12.68 11.44
N GLU A 192 21.43 13.34 12.15
CA GLU A 192 22.17 12.75 13.26
C GLU A 192 21.49 13.18 14.57
N LEU A 193 21.12 12.21 15.40
CA LEU A 193 20.44 12.45 16.67
C LEU A 193 21.24 11.92 17.86
N THR A 194 21.24 12.69 18.96
CA THR A 194 21.75 12.28 20.28
C THR A 194 20.71 12.59 21.35
N GLY A 195 20.30 11.60 22.13
CA GLY A 195 19.26 11.73 23.15
C GLY A 195 17.90 12.17 22.59
N GLY A 196 17.64 11.88 21.31
CA GLY A 196 16.44 12.35 20.59
C GLY A 196 16.52 13.80 20.10
N LEU A 197 17.65 14.49 20.29
CA LEU A 197 17.89 15.85 19.82
C LEU A 197 18.72 15.84 18.54
N LEU A 198 18.40 16.74 17.61
CA LEU A 198 19.15 16.93 16.38
C LEU A 198 20.53 17.50 16.68
N THR A 199 21.57 16.81 16.21
CA THR A 199 22.96 17.25 16.35
C THR A 199 23.57 17.70 15.03
N SER A 200 23.18 17.10 13.91
CA SER A 200 23.64 17.46 12.56
C SER A 200 22.65 17.06 11.47
#